data_AF-A0A133YAT8-F1
#
_entry.id   AF-A0A133YAT8-F1
#
_cell.length_a   1.000
_cell.length_b   1.000
_cell.length_c   1.000
_cell.angle_alpha   90.00
_cell.angle_beta   90.00
_cell.angle_gamma   90.00
#
_symmetry.space_group_name_H-M   'P 1'
#
loop_
_entity.id
_entity.type
_entity.pdbx_description
1 polymer ?
#
loop_
_entity_poly.entity_id
_entity_poly.type
_entity_poly.pdbx_seq_one_letter_code
_entity_poly.pdbx_strand_id
1 'polypeptide(L)'
;MLLINDMDLDMAYDKKTPKEARIAYFKEFAERINADNRCFNRLKNRLEDSIKLAIKRVEWNYKTAIPMYNPRQKKGSLLLPLALLDESHVDLAMVVQRHASGAYQEETILSLDYAYSNSRLITRPDSDWLKVESIVKDSHEAVDDYEDDEEEDY
;
A
#
# COMPACT_ATOMS: atom_id res chain seq x y z
N MET A 1 18.20 6.46 -13.34
CA MET A 1 16.74 6.56 -13.08
C MET A 1 16.03 5.98 -14.29
N LEU A 2 14.95 5.20 -14.10
CA LEU A 2 14.18 4.67 -15.23
C LEU A 2 13.33 5.81 -15.81
N LEU A 3 13.47 6.07 -17.10
CA LEU A 3 12.71 7.09 -17.82
C LEU A 3 11.68 6.43 -18.73
N ILE A 4 10.48 6.99 -18.75
CA ILE A 4 9.37 6.59 -19.61
C ILE A 4 8.80 7.86 -20.23
N ASN A 5 8.89 8.00 -21.55
CA ASN A 5 8.45 9.18 -22.28
C ASN A 5 9.01 10.48 -21.68
N ASP A 6 10.32 10.50 -21.39
CA ASP A 6 11.06 11.60 -20.77
C ASP A 6 10.58 12.04 -19.37
N MET A 7 9.67 11.28 -18.77
CA MET A 7 9.29 11.42 -17.36
C MET A 7 10.04 10.41 -16.51
N ASP A 8 10.39 10.82 -15.30
CA ASP A 8 10.83 9.93 -14.25
C ASP A 8 9.68 9.61 -13.27
N LEU A 9 9.97 8.79 -12.26
CA LEU A 9 9.00 8.37 -11.26
C LEU A 9 8.49 9.53 -10.40
N ASP A 10 9.36 10.47 -10.02
CA ASP A 10 8.99 11.59 -9.17
C ASP A 10 8.03 12.54 -9.91
N MET A 11 8.26 12.77 -11.20
CA MET A 11 7.36 13.51 -12.08
C MET A 11 6.01 12.80 -12.24
N ALA A 12 5.97 11.46 -12.30
CA ALA A 12 4.73 10.70 -12.40
C ALA A 12 3.87 10.77 -11.12
N TYR A 13 4.51 10.95 -9.96
CA TYR A 13 3.82 11.14 -8.68
C TYR A 13 3.49 12.61 -8.37
N ASP A 14 4.16 13.59 -8.99
CA ASP A 14 3.83 15.01 -8.81
C ASP A 14 2.41 15.32 -9.30
N LYS A 15 1.56 15.81 -8.38
CA LYS A 15 0.17 16.24 -8.67
C LYS A 15 0.09 17.39 -9.68
N LYS A 16 1.17 18.16 -9.87
CA LYS A 16 1.26 19.21 -10.88
C LYS A 16 1.37 18.63 -12.30
N THR A 17 1.83 17.40 -12.44
CA THR A 17 1.87 16.70 -13.71
C THR A 17 0.44 16.37 -14.16
N PRO A 18 0.06 16.64 -15.43
CA PRO A 18 -1.28 16.36 -15.93
C PRO A 18 -1.70 14.90 -15.69
N LYS A 19 -2.96 14.68 -15.23
CA LYS A 19 -3.51 13.33 -14.92
C LYS A 19 -3.31 12.35 -16.07
N GLU A 20 -3.59 12.78 -17.31
CA GLU A 20 -3.41 11.95 -18.51
C GLU A 20 -1.96 11.50 -18.71
N ALA A 21 -0.98 12.39 -18.47
CA ALA A 21 0.44 12.05 -18.59
C ALA A 21 0.88 11.05 -17.51
N ARG A 22 0.37 11.20 -16.28
CA ARG A 22 0.62 10.26 -15.18
C ARG A 22 0.04 8.88 -15.47
N ILE A 23 -1.20 8.82 -15.97
CA ILE A 23 -1.85 7.56 -16.39
C ILE A 23 -1.04 6.91 -17.51
N ALA A 24 -0.62 7.68 -18.53
CA ALA A 24 0.17 7.16 -19.64
C ALA A 24 1.52 6.59 -19.15
N TYR A 25 2.19 7.27 -18.22
CA TYR A 25 3.42 6.79 -17.60
C TYR A 25 3.24 5.43 -16.91
N PHE A 26 2.25 5.31 -16.01
CA PHE A 26 2.03 4.06 -15.27
C PHE A 26 1.54 2.92 -16.16
N LYS A 27 0.77 3.23 -17.22
CA LYS A 27 0.36 2.25 -18.21
C LYS A 27 1.57 1.68 -18.96
N GLU A 28 2.42 2.53 -19.50
CA GLU A 28 3.65 2.12 -20.20
C GLU A 28 4.62 1.40 -19.25
N PHE A 29 4.72 1.83 -17.98
CA PHE A 29 5.48 1.13 -16.96
C PHE A 29 4.99 -0.29 -16.73
N ALA A 30 3.67 -0.48 -16.61
CA ALA A 30 3.07 -1.79 -16.46
C ALA A 30 3.29 -2.66 -17.71
N GLU A 31 3.17 -2.11 -18.91
CA GLU A 31 3.46 -2.82 -20.16
C GLU A 31 4.92 -3.31 -20.22
N ARG A 32 5.89 -2.49 -19.80
CA ARG A 32 7.30 -2.89 -19.70
C ARG A 32 7.55 -4.00 -18.67
N ILE A 33 6.88 -3.95 -17.52
CA ILE A 33 6.95 -5.02 -16.52
C ILE A 33 6.38 -6.32 -17.08
N ASN A 34 5.22 -6.26 -17.74
CA ASN A 34 4.53 -7.42 -18.29
C ASN A 34 5.29 -8.05 -19.47
N ALA A 35 6.02 -7.25 -20.25
CA ALA A 35 6.85 -7.75 -21.34
C ALA A 35 8.09 -8.51 -20.86
N ASP A 36 8.59 -8.24 -19.65
CA ASP A 36 9.69 -8.95 -19.03
C ASP A 36 9.18 -9.99 -18.01
N ASN A 37 8.98 -11.22 -18.50
CA ASN A 37 8.55 -12.36 -17.67
C ASN A 37 9.42 -12.57 -16.42
N ARG A 38 10.73 -12.29 -16.49
CA ARG A 38 11.62 -12.46 -15.34
C ARG A 38 11.36 -11.38 -14.29
N CYS A 39 11.22 -10.14 -14.73
CA CYS A 39 10.86 -9.02 -13.86
C CYS A 39 9.49 -9.23 -13.20
N PHE A 40 8.47 -9.55 -14.02
CA PHE A 40 7.12 -9.81 -13.55
C PHE A 40 7.07 -10.92 -12.50
N ASN A 41 7.66 -12.09 -12.81
CA ASN A 41 7.66 -13.21 -11.88
C ASN A 41 8.42 -12.90 -10.58
N ARG A 42 9.52 -12.12 -10.64
CA ARG A 42 10.24 -11.69 -9.44
C ARG A 42 9.38 -10.80 -8.56
N LEU A 43 8.67 -9.82 -9.14
CA LEU A 43 7.77 -8.93 -8.40
C LEU A 43 6.63 -9.71 -7.77
N LYS A 44 5.97 -10.56 -8.56
CA LYS A 44 4.87 -11.42 -8.09
C LYS A 44 5.31 -12.30 -6.93
N ASN A 45 6.38 -13.06 -7.10
CA ASN A 45 6.87 -13.97 -6.06
C ASN A 45 7.25 -13.21 -4.79
N ARG A 46 7.90 -12.04 -4.93
CA ARG A 46 8.28 -11.23 -3.77
C ARG A 46 7.08 -10.70 -3.00
N LEU A 47 6.03 -10.27 -3.70
CA LEU A 47 4.78 -9.86 -3.08
C LEU A 47 4.09 -11.03 -2.35
N GLU A 48 3.98 -12.19 -3.01
CA GLU A 48 3.41 -13.39 -2.40
C GLU A 48 4.17 -13.83 -1.13
N ASP A 49 5.50 -13.80 -1.18
CA ASP A 49 6.34 -14.18 -0.04
C ASP A 49 6.22 -13.17 1.11
N SER A 50 6.16 -11.87 0.80
CA SER A 50 5.91 -10.81 1.78
C SER A 50 4.56 -11.00 2.48
N ILE A 51 3.49 -11.33 1.74
CA ILE A 51 2.16 -11.59 2.32
C ILE A 51 2.20 -12.81 3.24
N LYS A 52 2.82 -13.92 2.81
CA LYS A 52 2.98 -15.13 3.64
C LYS A 52 3.74 -14.82 4.93
N LEU A 53 4.79 -13.99 4.86
CA LEU A 53 5.54 -13.57 6.03
C LEU A 53 4.70 -12.71 6.97
N ALA A 54 3.92 -11.77 6.42
CA ALA A 54 2.99 -10.94 7.19
C ALA A 54 2.00 -11.78 7.98
N ILE A 55 1.36 -12.76 7.33
CA ILE A 55 0.42 -13.70 7.95
C ILE A 55 1.10 -14.48 9.09
N LYS A 56 2.28 -15.07 8.84
CA LYS A 56 3.04 -15.79 9.88
C LYS A 56 3.36 -14.92 11.09
N ARG A 57 3.71 -13.64 10.89
CA ARG A 57 3.98 -12.71 12.00
C ARG A 57 2.73 -12.43 12.82
N VAL A 58 1.57 -12.29 12.18
CA VAL A 58 0.28 -12.09 12.86
C VAL A 58 -0.15 -13.35 13.63
N GLU A 59 0.03 -14.53 13.03
CA GLU A 59 -0.23 -15.82 13.69
C GLU A 59 0.64 -15.99 14.93
N TRP A 60 1.92 -15.60 14.85
CA TRP A 60 2.86 -15.66 15.97
C TRP A 60 2.55 -14.63 17.06
N ASN A 61 2.24 -13.39 16.66
CA ASN A 61 1.91 -12.30 17.56
C ASN A 61 0.80 -11.43 16.96
N TYR A 62 -0.41 -11.56 17.51
CA TYR A 62 -1.57 -10.81 17.06
C TYR A 62 -1.39 -9.28 17.12
N LYS A 63 -0.52 -8.78 18.02
CA LYS A 63 -0.21 -7.34 18.13
C LYS A 63 0.54 -6.79 16.92
N THR A 64 1.05 -7.66 16.05
CA THR A 64 1.64 -7.26 14.76
C THR A 64 0.61 -6.55 13.89
N ALA A 65 -0.66 -6.98 13.93
CA ALA A 65 -1.74 -6.33 13.21
C ALA A 65 -2.15 -5.04 13.93
N ILE A 66 -2.10 -3.91 13.23
CA ILE A 66 -2.39 -2.59 13.82
C ILE A 66 -3.81 -2.16 13.41
N PRO A 67 -4.71 -1.88 14.37
CA PRO A 67 -6.03 -1.32 14.08
C PRO A 67 -5.95 0.02 13.34
N MET A 68 -6.80 0.17 12.32
CA MET A 68 -6.99 1.40 11.55
C MET A 68 -8.49 1.65 11.34
N TYR A 69 -8.90 2.91 11.31
CA TYR A 69 -10.26 3.30 10.93
C TYR A 69 -10.21 4.13 9.66
N ASN A 70 -11.05 3.82 8.68
CA ASN A 70 -11.30 4.68 7.52
C ASN A 70 -12.58 5.50 7.77
N PRO A 71 -12.49 6.81 8.05
CA PRO A 71 -13.67 7.64 8.31
C PRO A 71 -14.59 7.80 7.10
N ARG A 72 -14.05 7.83 5.88
CA ARG A 72 -14.81 8.02 4.63
C ARG A 72 -15.76 6.83 4.42
N GLN A 73 -15.24 5.62 4.58
CA GLN A 73 -16.03 4.39 4.41
C GLN A 73 -16.70 3.89 5.70
N LYS A 74 -16.46 4.54 6.85
CA LYS A 74 -16.95 4.14 8.19
C LYS A 74 -16.62 2.69 8.55
N LYS A 75 -15.41 2.23 8.18
CA LYS A 75 -14.99 0.83 8.32
C LYS A 75 -13.72 0.70 9.14
N GLY A 76 -13.68 -0.33 9.98
CA GLY A 76 -12.48 -0.76 10.71
C GLY A 76 -11.69 -1.77 9.90
N SER A 77 -10.37 -1.59 9.87
CA SER A 77 -9.42 -2.43 9.14
C SER A 77 -8.21 -2.73 10.01
N LEU A 78 -7.37 -3.66 9.57
CA LEU A 78 -6.07 -3.95 10.18
C LEU A 78 -4.97 -3.66 9.16
N LEU A 79 -3.82 -3.21 9.67
CA LEU A 79 -2.60 -3.05 8.89
C LEU A 79 -1.68 -4.22 9.15
N LEU A 80 -1.20 -4.85 8.08
CA LEU A 80 -0.20 -5.91 8.12
C LEU A 80 1.12 -5.44 7.48
N PRO A 81 2.29 -5.83 8.01
CA PRO A 81 3.58 -5.41 7.48
C PRO A 81 3.91 -6.12 6.16
N LEU A 82 4.31 -5.38 5.13
CA LEU A 82 4.88 -5.92 3.90
C LEU A 82 6.38 -5.61 3.80
N ALA A 83 7.17 -6.67 3.63
CA ALA A 83 8.62 -6.68 3.52
C ALA A 83 9.02 -7.12 2.09
N LEU A 84 9.11 -6.15 1.18
CA LEU A 84 9.33 -6.36 -0.25
C LEU A 84 10.80 -6.34 -0.64
N LEU A 85 11.66 -5.59 0.04
CA LEU A 85 13.08 -5.50 -0.29
C LEU A 85 13.92 -6.47 0.53
N ASP A 86 13.71 -6.50 1.84
CA ASP A 86 14.41 -7.35 2.81
C ASP A 86 13.39 -7.90 3.81
N GLU A 87 13.47 -9.19 4.18
CA GLU A 87 12.54 -9.79 5.15
C GLU A 87 12.60 -9.17 6.55
N SER A 88 13.72 -8.53 6.90
CA SER A 88 13.94 -7.83 8.17
C SER A 88 13.46 -6.38 8.16
N HIS A 89 13.12 -5.83 7.00
CA HIS A 89 12.70 -4.44 6.84
C HIS A 89 11.28 -4.37 6.27
N VAL A 90 10.41 -3.63 6.94
CA VAL A 90 9.05 -3.40 6.44
C VAL A 90 9.07 -2.15 5.58
N ASP A 91 8.58 -2.28 4.34
CA ASP A 91 8.58 -1.21 3.35
C ASP A 91 7.19 -0.56 3.23
N LEU A 92 6.13 -1.37 3.34
CA LEU A 92 4.75 -0.97 3.11
C LEU A 92 3.80 -1.60 4.14
N ALA A 93 2.59 -1.09 4.21
CA ALA A 93 1.51 -1.63 5.04
C ALA A 93 0.33 -2.08 4.17
N MET A 94 -0.07 -3.34 4.31
CA MET A 94 -1.27 -3.87 3.67
C MET A 94 -2.50 -3.62 4.54
N VAL A 95 -3.54 -3.03 3.97
CA VAL A 95 -4.84 -2.86 4.61
C VAL A 95 -5.66 -4.12 4.38
N VAL A 96 -6.12 -4.74 5.46
CA VAL A 96 -7.05 -5.87 5.41
C VAL A 96 -8.33 -5.54 6.15
N GLN A 97 -9.47 -5.87 5.55
CA GLN A 97 -10.79 -5.63 6.12
C GLN A 97 -11.51 -6.96 6.37
N ARG A 98 -12.21 -7.05 7.50
CA ARG A 98 -13.06 -8.20 7.81
C ARG A 98 -14.37 -8.13 7.03
N HIS A 99 -14.64 -9.16 6.23
CA HIS A 99 -15.91 -9.36 5.53
C HIS A 99 -16.96 -10.02 6.44
N ALA A 100 -18.24 -9.99 6.03
CA ALA A 100 -19.36 -10.54 6.80
C ALA A 100 -19.22 -12.06 7.09
N SER A 101 -18.54 -12.80 6.21
CA SER A 101 -18.21 -14.21 6.40
C SER A 101 -17.19 -14.46 7.51
N GLY A 102 -16.55 -13.42 8.04
CA GLY A 102 -15.47 -13.49 9.02
C GLY A 102 -14.07 -13.61 8.40
N ALA A 103 -13.97 -13.82 7.09
CA ALA A 103 -12.71 -13.76 6.37
C ALA A 103 -12.17 -12.32 6.31
N TYR A 104 -10.85 -12.18 6.25
CA TYR A 104 -10.21 -10.91 5.95
C TYR A 104 -9.81 -10.87 4.48
N GLN A 105 -10.00 -9.73 3.85
CA GLN A 105 -9.61 -9.48 2.47
C GLN A 105 -8.72 -8.25 2.40
N GLU A 106 -7.69 -8.31 1.57
CA GLU A 106 -6.83 -7.18 1.23
C GLU A 106 -7.63 -6.11 0.47
N GLU A 107 -7.46 -4.84 0.84
CA GLU A 107 -8.14 -3.72 0.19
C GLU A 107 -7.14 -2.88 -0.62
N THR A 108 -6.07 -2.44 0.01
CA THR A 108 -5.04 -1.60 -0.61
C THR A 108 -3.71 -1.71 0.15
N ILE A 109 -2.65 -1.13 -0.41
CA ILE A 109 -1.33 -1.04 0.20
C ILE A 109 -1.00 0.44 0.40
N LEU A 110 -0.57 0.78 1.60
CA LEU A 110 -0.18 2.13 2.01
C LEU A 110 1.33 2.21 2.23
N SER A 111 1.89 3.39 1.98
CA SER A 111 3.18 3.78 2.54
C SER A 111 3.10 3.88 4.07
N LEU A 112 4.25 3.75 4.74
CA LEU A 112 4.29 3.70 6.22
C LEU A 112 3.84 5.01 6.88
N ASP A 113 4.06 6.15 6.24
CA ASP A 113 3.63 7.45 6.73
C ASP A 113 2.10 7.60 6.73
N TYR A 114 1.43 7.14 5.65
CA TYR A 114 -0.02 7.07 5.56
C TYR A 114 -0.59 6.07 6.57
N ALA A 115 0.00 4.86 6.64
CA ALA A 115 -0.41 3.82 7.58
C ALA A 115 -0.32 4.31 9.04
N TYR A 116 0.77 5.00 9.40
CA TYR A 116 0.94 5.58 10.73
C TYR A 116 -0.04 6.71 11.02
N SER A 117 -0.26 7.61 10.06
CA SER A 117 -1.20 8.71 10.20
C SER A 117 -2.63 8.22 10.44
N ASN A 118 -3.06 7.20 9.69
CA ASN A 118 -4.42 6.65 9.78
C ASN A 118 -4.63 5.77 11.02
N SER A 119 -3.63 4.99 11.45
CA SER A 119 -3.74 4.12 12.63
C SER A 119 -3.84 4.89 13.95
N ARG A 120 -3.22 6.07 14.02
CA ARG A 120 -3.28 6.98 15.18
C ARG A 120 -4.68 7.40 15.61
N LEU A 121 -5.66 7.29 14.71
CA LEU A 121 -7.07 7.57 15.01
C LEU A 121 -7.66 6.58 16.02
N ILE A 122 -7.21 5.32 16.02
CA ILE A 122 -7.71 4.28 16.93
C ILE A 122 -6.72 4.01 18.06
N THR A 123 -5.43 3.87 17.73
CA THR A 123 -4.42 3.37 18.66
C THR A 123 -3.13 4.16 18.51
N ARG A 124 -2.35 4.24 19.59
CA ARG A 124 -0.92 4.53 19.41
C ARG A 124 -0.32 3.31 18.70
N PRO A 125 0.34 3.45 17.54
CA PRO A 125 1.03 2.34 16.90
C PRO A 125 2.26 2.02 17.75
N ASP A 126 2.09 1.20 18.79
CA ASP A 126 3.17 0.66 19.61
C ASP A 126 3.50 -0.74 19.07
N SER A 127 4.07 -0.75 17.87
CA SER A 127 4.40 -1.97 17.13
C SER A 127 5.90 -2.04 16.86
N ASP A 128 6.40 -3.25 16.66
CA ASP A 128 7.82 -3.49 16.34
C ASP A 128 8.20 -2.92 14.96
N TRP A 129 7.23 -2.82 14.04
CA TRP A 129 7.48 -2.47 12.63
C TRP A 129 7.00 -1.08 12.17
N LEU A 130 5.97 -0.49 12.80
CA LEU A 130 5.44 0.82 12.39
C LEU A 130 5.80 1.89 13.43
N LYS A 131 6.96 2.52 13.25
CA LYS A 131 7.54 3.47 14.22
C LYS A 131 7.77 4.84 13.61
N VAL A 132 7.82 5.87 14.46
CA VAL A 132 8.03 7.27 14.03
C VAL A 132 9.36 7.44 13.32
N GLU A 133 10.40 6.76 13.81
CA GLU A 133 11.77 6.89 13.32
C GLU A 133 11.95 6.28 11.93
N SER A 134 11.11 5.31 11.55
CA SER A 134 11.11 4.68 10.23
C SER A 134 10.25 5.41 9.20
N ILE A 135 9.50 6.44 9.61
CA ILE A 135 8.63 7.20 8.72
C ILE A 135 9.45 8.28 8.03
N VAL A 136 9.82 8.00 6.79
CA VAL A 136 10.17 9.03 5.82
C VAL A 136 8.85 9.58 5.29
N LYS A 137 8.61 10.89 5.41
CA LYS A 137 7.45 11.51 4.75
C LYS A 137 7.60 11.28 3.25
N ASP A 138 6.67 10.56 2.65
CA ASP A 138 6.61 10.49 1.21
C ASP A 138 6.24 11.90 0.72
N SER A 139 7.04 12.47 -0.18
CA SER A 139 6.70 13.74 -0.84
C SER A 139 5.51 13.58 -1.79
N HIS A 140 5.15 12.33 -2.06
CA HIS A 140 4.13 11.89 -2.98
C HIS A 140 2.86 11.56 -2.18
N GLU A 141 2.01 12.56 -1.96
CA GLU A 141 0.71 12.33 -1.34
C GLU A 141 -0.05 11.28 -2.16
N ALA A 142 -0.37 10.13 -1.54
CA ALA A 142 -1.21 9.09 -2.12
C ALA A 142 -2.44 9.73 -2.77
N VAL A 143 -2.67 9.34 -4.02
CA VAL A 143 -3.77 9.87 -4.81
C VAL A 143 -5.05 9.29 -4.22
N ASP A 144 -5.82 10.12 -3.52
CA ASP A 144 -7.21 9.81 -3.18
C ASP A 144 -8.04 9.98 -4.47
N ASP A 145 -7.74 9.17 -5.50
CA ASP A 145 -8.45 9.08 -6.78
C ASP A 145 -9.75 8.26 -6.61
N TYR A 146 -10.30 8.23 -5.39
CA TYR A 146 -11.72 7.99 -5.18
C TYR A 146 -12.45 9.20 -5.80
N GLU A 147 -12.61 9.19 -7.12
CA GLU A 147 -13.78 9.78 -7.74
C GLU A 147 -14.97 9.32 -6.89
N ASP A 148 -15.80 10.26 -6.43
CA ASP A 148 -17.10 9.93 -5.86
C ASP A 148 -17.86 9.20 -6.96
N ASP A 149 -17.71 7.87 -7.03
CA ASP A 149 -18.77 7.00 -7.47
C ASP A 149 -19.88 7.27 -6.46
N GLU A 150 -20.74 8.26 -6.76
CA GLU A 150 -22.05 8.34 -6.13
C GLU A 150 -22.62 6.92 -6.23
N GLU A 151 -22.75 6.24 -5.08
CA GLU A 151 -23.56 5.04 -5.00
C GLU A 151 -24.94 5.46 -5.51
N GLU A 152 -25.25 5.12 -6.78
CA GLU A 152 -26.64 4.99 -7.21
C GLU A 152 -27.24 3.89 -6.33
N ASP A 153 -27.85 4.32 -5.23
CA ASP A 153 -28.78 3.53 -4.43
C ASP A 153 -29.79 2.87 -5.39
N TYR A 154 -29.69 1.54 -5.52
CA TYR A 154 -30.72 0.68 -6.12
C TYR A 154 -31.20 -0.35 -5.10
#